data_AF-A0A7X6ZQS4-F1
#
_entry.id   AF-A0A7X6ZQS4-F1
#
_cell.length_a   1.000
_cell.length_b   1.000
_cell.length_c   1.000
_cell.angle_alpha   90.00
_cell.angle_beta   90.00
_cell.angle_gamma   90.00
#
_symmetry.space_group_name_H-M   'P 1'
#
loop_
_entity.id
_entity.type
_entity.pdbx_description
1 polymer ?
#
loop_
_entity_poly.entity_id
_entity_poly.type
_entity_poly.pdbx_seq_one_letter_code
_entity_poly.pdbx_strand_id
1 'polypeptide(L)'
;MNLISKKSLLLLLLISLSSGCVTTTTSRVNDSAKSGRHGVEIGVYKDGTVTLYGNPIDKGRLSKRLKKEERAHEGRAVILKAKGGATRSQLADLRNFLVLQGIPNVTVVTTLNAKVEEGEAANDLEPRHVSGR
;
A
#
# COMPACT_ATOMS: atom_id res chain seq x y z
N MET A 1 -62.70 -5.52 -7.77
CA MET A 1 -61.99 -4.77 -6.72
C MET A 1 -60.58 -5.33 -6.58
N ASN A 2 -59.60 -4.44 -6.46
CA ASN A 2 -58.23 -4.65 -5.98
C ASN A 2 -57.19 -5.32 -6.88
N LEU A 3 -56.73 -4.50 -7.84
CA LEU A 3 -55.34 -4.03 -7.98
C LEU A 3 -54.24 -4.91 -7.35
N ILE A 4 -53.65 -5.76 -8.18
CA ILE A 4 -52.41 -6.49 -7.91
C ILE A 4 -51.29 -5.48 -7.64
N SER A 5 -50.96 -5.29 -6.36
CA SER A 5 -49.82 -4.50 -5.90
C SER A 5 -48.53 -5.27 -6.19
N LYS A 6 -48.02 -5.09 -7.41
CA LYS A 6 -46.75 -5.65 -7.94
C LYS A 6 -45.48 -5.18 -7.21
N LYS A 7 -45.59 -4.57 -6.03
CA LYS A 7 -44.46 -3.91 -5.35
C LYS A 7 -43.98 -4.59 -4.07
N SER A 8 -44.66 -5.64 -3.59
CA SER A 8 -44.43 -6.18 -2.23
C SER A 8 -44.02 -7.65 -2.15
N LEU A 9 -43.59 -8.27 -3.25
CA LEU A 9 -43.10 -9.65 -3.24
C LEU A 9 -41.75 -9.83 -3.95
N LEU A 10 -40.98 -8.74 -4.04
CA LEU A 10 -39.60 -8.76 -4.54
C LEU A 10 -38.57 -8.72 -3.39
N LEU A 11 -39.04 -8.71 -2.14
CA LEU A 11 -38.20 -8.52 -0.95
C LEU A 11 -37.78 -9.83 -0.26
N LEU A 12 -38.17 -10.99 -0.76
CA LEU A 12 -38.02 -12.27 -0.04
C LEU A 12 -37.08 -13.30 -0.71
N LEU A 13 -36.26 -12.87 -1.68
CA LEU A 13 -35.42 -13.79 -2.47
C LEU A 13 -33.92 -13.45 -2.50
N LEU A 14 -33.39 -12.76 -1.47
CA LEU A 14 -31.97 -12.44 -1.35
C LEU A 14 -31.34 -12.99 -0.06
N ILE A 15 -31.76 -14.18 0.38
CA ILE A 15 -30.99 -15.01 1.30
C ILE A 15 -30.18 -16.02 0.46
N SER A 16 -29.36 -15.48 -0.45
CA SER A 16 -28.34 -16.25 -1.15
C SER A 16 -27.05 -16.17 -0.34
N LEU A 17 -26.82 -17.19 0.49
CA LEU A 17 -25.53 -17.81 0.77
C LEU A 17 -24.30 -16.98 0.33
N SER A 18 -23.90 -15.98 1.13
CA SER A 18 -22.55 -15.44 1.04
C SER A 18 -21.62 -16.41 1.75
N SER A 19 -21.32 -17.54 1.10
CA SER A 19 -20.10 -18.29 1.39
C SER A 19 -18.96 -17.29 1.30
N GLY A 20 -18.35 -17.01 2.46
CA GLY A 20 -17.21 -16.13 2.57
C GLY A 20 -16.04 -16.68 1.78
N CYS A 21 -15.90 -16.27 0.52
CA CYS A 21 -14.58 -16.14 -0.08
C CYS A 21 -13.91 -14.97 0.64
N VAL A 22 -13.15 -15.29 1.69
CA VAL A 22 -12.05 -14.43 2.13
C VAL A 22 -11.00 -14.52 1.04
N THR A 23 -11.20 -13.75 -0.02
CA THR A 23 -10.14 -13.49 -0.98
C THR A 23 -9.14 -12.63 -0.24
N THR A 24 -8.11 -13.26 0.32
CA THR A 24 -6.86 -12.57 0.63
C THR A 24 -6.35 -12.05 -0.69
N THR A 25 -6.74 -10.82 -1.04
CA THR A 25 -6.10 -10.07 -2.10
C THR A 25 -4.68 -9.84 -1.61
N THR A 26 -3.81 -10.79 -1.90
CA THR A 26 -2.38 -10.52 -2.01
C THR A 26 -2.33 -9.46 -3.09
N SER A 27 -2.29 -8.19 -2.71
CA SER A 27 -1.82 -7.15 -3.59
C SER A 27 -0.40 -7.59 -3.94
N ARG A 28 -0.28 -8.33 -5.05
CA ARG A 28 0.95 -8.38 -5.82
C ARG A 28 1.29 -6.92 -5.99
N VAL A 29 2.31 -6.49 -5.26
CA VAL A 29 2.93 -5.19 -5.43
C VAL A 29 3.30 -5.20 -6.90
N ASN A 30 2.52 -4.45 -7.67
CA ASN A 30 2.71 -4.30 -9.09
C ASN A 30 4.18 -3.93 -9.30
N ASP A 31 4.82 -4.57 -10.28
CA ASP A 31 6.18 -4.34 -10.78
C ASP A 31 6.40 -2.89 -11.27
N SER A 32 6.10 -1.91 -10.43
CA SER A 32 6.43 -0.49 -10.65
C SER A 32 7.85 -0.18 -10.19
N ALA A 33 8.59 -1.18 -9.66
CA ALA A 33 10.01 -1.08 -9.34
C ALA A 33 10.91 -0.97 -10.59
N LYS A 34 10.37 -1.11 -11.81
CA LYS A 34 11.10 -1.01 -13.08
C LYS A 34 10.66 0.14 -13.99
N SER A 35 10.21 1.25 -13.42
CA SER A 35 10.08 2.51 -14.17
C SER A 35 10.88 3.59 -13.44
N GLY A 36 11.80 4.25 -14.14
CA GLY A 36 12.71 5.30 -13.64
C GLY A 36 12.05 6.59 -13.14
N ARG A 37 10.93 6.48 -12.42
CA ARG A 37 10.25 7.54 -11.68
C ARG A 37 10.14 7.08 -10.22
N HIS A 38 11.18 7.38 -9.44
CA HIS A 38 11.17 7.11 -8.01
C HIS A 38 9.93 7.75 -7.36
N GLY A 39 9.15 6.94 -6.63
CA GLY A 39 8.02 7.43 -5.84
C GLY A 39 8.49 8.45 -4.80
N VAL A 40 7.57 9.26 -4.29
CA VAL A 40 7.91 10.27 -3.28
C VAL A 40 8.08 9.60 -1.92
N GLU A 41 9.28 9.66 -1.37
CA GLU A 41 9.60 9.03 -0.09
C GLU A 41 9.30 9.94 1.10
N ILE A 42 8.54 9.39 2.06
CA ILE A 42 8.19 10.03 3.31
C ILE A 42 8.76 9.23 4.47
N GLY A 43 9.58 9.85 5.30
CA GLY A 43 10.05 9.25 6.55
C GLY A 43 9.03 9.46 7.66
N VAL A 44 8.75 8.40 8.42
CA VAL A 44 7.89 8.46 9.62
C VAL A 44 8.70 7.96 10.80
N TYR A 45 8.81 8.76 11.85
CA TYR A 45 9.58 8.45 13.06
C TYR A 45 8.67 8.06 14.23
N LYS A 46 9.24 7.35 15.21
CA LYS A 46 8.51 6.86 16.39
C LYS A 46 7.90 7.97 17.23
N ASP A 47 8.54 9.14 17.27
CA ASP A 47 8.07 10.35 17.96
C ASP A 47 6.91 11.06 17.23
N GLY A 48 6.51 10.57 16.04
CA GLY A 48 5.48 11.16 15.20
C GLY A 48 6.02 12.20 14.21
N THR A 49 7.33 12.46 14.19
CA THR A 49 7.96 13.33 13.19
C THR A 49 7.80 12.73 11.80
N VAL A 50 7.39 13.56 10.85
CA VAL A 50 7.26 13.20 9.43
C VAL A 50 8.27 14.01 8.63
N THR A 51 8.98 13.37 7.70
CA THR A 51 9.96 14.03 6.85
C THR A 51 9.68 13.81 5.37
N LEU A 52 9.93 14.83 4.55
CA LEU A 52 9.92 14.77 3.09
C LEU A 52 11.34 15.08 2.60
N TYR A 53 11.97 14.14 1.88
CA TYR A 53 13.38 14.24 1.47
C TYR A 53 14.33 14.54 2.64
N GLY A 54 14.07 13.93 3.80
CA GLY A 54 14.86 14.12 5.04
C GLY A 54 14.52 15.37 5.85
N ASN A 55 13.69 16.28 5.33
CA ASN A 55 13.32 17.52 6.03
C ASN A 55 12.01 17.36 6.81
N PRO A 56 11.96 17.71 8.10
CA PRO A 56 10.73 17.70 8.90
C PRO A 56 9.62 18.55 8.28
N ILE A 57 8.41 18.02 8.28
CA ILE A 57 7.24 18.67 7.72
C ILE A 57 5.96 18.30 8.48
N ASP A 58 5.11 19.30 8.72
CA ASP A 58 3.75 19.10 9.23
C ASP A 58 2.88 18.30 8.24
N LYS A 59 1.93 17.51 8.75
CA LYS A 59 1.03 16.67 7.94
C LYS A 59 0.16 17.49 6.98
N GLY A 60 -0.35 18.64 7.42
CA GLY A 60 -1.16 19.53 6.57
C GLY A 60 -0.34 20.19 5.47
N ARG A 61 0.89 20.61 5.76
CA ARG A 61 1.83 21.11 4.74
C ARG A 61 2.27 20.01 3.78
N LEU A 62 2.46 18.79 4.29
CA LEU A 62 2.84 17.63 3.50
C LEU A 62 1.83 17.33 2.41
N SER A 63 0.54 17.22 2.75
CA SER A 63 -0.51 16.90 1.76
C SER A 63 -0.60 17.96 0.66
N LYS A 64 -0.47 19.25 1.02
CA LYS A 64 -0.44 20.36 0.06
C LYS A 64 0.74 20.26 -0.91
N ARG A 65 1.96 20.01 -0.40
CA ARG A 65 3.15 19.86 -1.26
C ARG A 65 3.06 18.63 -2.15
N LEU A 66 2.62 17.49 -1.62
CA LEU A 66 2.43 16.27 -2.39
C LEU A 66 1.45 16.47 -3.56
N LYS A 67 0.38 17.25 -3.37
CA LYS A 67 -0.52 17.59 -4.46
C LYS A 67 0.10 18.53 -5.47
N LYS A 68 0.65 19.65 -5.00
CA LYS A 68 1.07 20.77 -5.84
C LYS A 68 2.38 20.53 -6.58
N GLU A 69 3.39 20.03 -5.87
CA GLU A 69 4.75 19.88 -6.39
C GLU A 69 4.95 18.48 -6.97
N GLU A 70 4.44 17.46 -6.29
CA GLU A 70 4.71 16.07 -6.67
C GLU A 70 3.61 15.43 -7.52
N ARG A 71 2.46 16.08 -7.66
CA ARG A 71 1.28 15.55 -8.38
C ARG A 71 0.82 14.18 -7.88
N ALA A 72 0.94 13.93 -6.57
CA ALA A 72 0.55 12.67 -5.95
C ALA A 72 -0.95 12.34 -6.09
N HIS A 73 -1.77 13.37 -6.28
CA HIS A 73 -3.20 13.22 -6.56
C HIS A 73 -3.50 12.70 -7.98
N GLU A 74 -2.56 12.84 -8.92
CA GLU A 74 -2.66 12.34 -10.30
C GLU A 74 -2.18 10.88 -10.43
N GLY A 75 -1.94 10.20 -9.30
CA GLY A 75 -1.55 8.78 -9.27
C GLY A 75 -0.06 8.53 -9.07
N ARG A 76 0.77 9.55 -8.84
CA ARG A 76 2.18 9.33 -8.46
C ARG A 76 2.27 8.61 -7.12
N ALA A 77 3.12 7.59 -7.06
CA ALA A 77 3.30 6.78 -5.85
C ALA A 77 3.96 7.59 -4.72
N VAL A 78 3.41 7.46 -3.52
CA VAL A 78 3.98 7.95 -2.26
C VAL A 78 4.37 6.75 -1.41
N ILE A 79 5.59 6.73 -0.91
CA ILE A 79 6.18 5.61 -0.18
C ILE A 79 6.44 6.05 1.25
N LEU A 80 5.71 5.47 2.21
CA LEU A 80 5.92 5.71 3.64
C LEU A 80 6.96 4.73 4.16
N LYS A 81 8.09 5.23 4.66
CA LYS A 81 9.17 4.45 5.24
C LYS A 81 9.22 4.66 6.75
N ALA A 82 9.22 3.55 7.49
CA ALA A 82 9.44 3.58 8.93
C ALA A 82 10.90 3.95 9.23
N LYS A 83 11.11 4.93 10.10
CA LYS A 83 12.41 5.41 10.59
C LYS A 83 12.40 5.40 12.12
N GLY A 84 13.55 5.19 12.73
CA GLY A 84 13.70 5.27 14.20
C GLY A 84 12.74 4.37 15.01
N GLY A 85 12.29 3.24 14.46
CA GLY A 85 11.36 2.34 15.13
C GLY A 85 9.88 2.76 15.09
N ALA A 86 9.48 3.58 14.10
CA ALA A 86 8.06 3.87 13.88
C ALA A 86 7.24 2.59 13.66
N THR A 87 6.05 2.57 14.24
CA THR A 87 5.16 1.42 14.25
C THR A 87 4.29 1.35 13.00
N ARG A 88 3.82 0.16 12.64
CA ARG A 88 2.91 -0.03 11.51
C ARG A 88 1.62 0.81 11.62
N SER A 89 1.09 1.00 12.83
CA SER A 89 -0.08 1.84 13.07
C SER A 89 0.19 3.31 12.71
N GLN A 90 1.33 3.87 13.10
CA GLN A 90 1.71 5.24 12.74
C GLN A 90 1.79 5.45 11.22
N LEU A 91 2.31 4.46 10.48
CA LEU A 91 2.33 4.52 9.02
C LEU A 91 0.92 4.38 8.43
N ALA A 92 0.07 3.53 9.01
CA ALA A 92 -1.32 3.37 8.58
C ALA A 92 -2.15 4.64 8.83
N ASP A 93 -1.95 5.32 9.96
CA ASP A 93 -2.63 6.58 10.28
C ASP A 93 -2.26 7.68 9.28
N LEU A 94 -0.97 7.80 8.96
CA LEU A 94 -0.51 8.75 7.95
C LEU A 94 -1.03 8.41 6.55
N ARG A 95 -1.06 7.12 6.19
CA ARG A 95 -1.67 6.66 4.92
C ARG A 95 -3.14 7.06 4.85
N ASN A 96 -3.93 6.76 5.89
CA ASN A 96 -5.34 7.08 5.93
C ASN A 96 -5.57 8.59 5.81
N PHE A 97 -4.77 9.39 6.51
CA PHE A 97 -4.78 10.84 6.37
C PHE A 97 -4.53 11.27 4.91
N LEU A 98 -3.48 10.78 4.26
CA LEU A 98 -3.15 11.15 2.88
C LEU A 98 -4.24 10.72 1.88
N VAL A 99 -4.83 9.54 2.07
CA VAL A 99 -5.96 9.06 1.26
C VAL A 99 -7.19 9.95 1.44
N LEU A 100 -7.54 10.33 2.68
CA LEU A 100 -8.62 11.29 2.95
C LEU A 100 -8.35 12.67 2.35
N GLN A 101 -7.08 13.04 2.22
CA GLN A 101 -6.68 14.22 1.49
C GLN A 101 -6.71 14.04 -0.03
N GLY A 102 -7.14 12.90 -0.59
CA GLY A 102 -7.22 12.69 -2.03
C GLY A 102 -5.89 12.29 -2.69
N ILE A 103 -4.99 11.66 -1.94
CA ILE A 103 -3.76 11.03 -2.47
C ILE A 103 -3.93 9.51 -2.34
N PRO A 104 -4.42 8.82 -3.40
CA PRO A 104 -4.83 7.42 -3.28
C PRO A 104 -3.66 6.42 -3.35
N ASN A 105 -2.57 6.76 -4.04
CA ASN A 105 -1.46 5.84 -4.30
C ASN A 105 -0.37 5.90 -3.22
N VAL A 106 -0.70 5.43 -2.01
CA VAL A 106 0.19 5.45 -0.84
C VAL A 106 0.57 4.03 -0.43
N THR A 107 1.86 3.72 -0.52
CA THR A 107 2.47 2.42 -0.17
C THR A 107 3.19 2.51 1.16
N VAL A 108 3.09 1.46 1.98
CA VAL A 108 3.74 1.36 3.30
C VAL A 108 4.88 0.36 3.23
N VAL A 109 6.09 0.82 3.56
CA VAL A 109 7.30 -0.01 3.62
C VAL A 109 7.76 -0.13 5.06
N THR A 110 7.67 -1.34 5.59
CA THR A 110 8.24 -1.72 6.89
C THR A 110 9.45 -2.63 6.67
N THR A 111 10.35 -2.75 7.64
CA THR A 111 11.55 -3.61 7.56
C THR A 111 11.25 -5.07 7.23
N LEU A 112 10.06 -5.56 7.57
CA LEU A 112 9.58 -6.89 7.15
C LEU A 112 9.33 -6.99 5.63
N ASN A 113 8.95 -5.90 4.98
CA ASN A 113 8.78 -5.83 3.52
C ASN A 113 10.12 -5.66 2.78
N ALA A 114 11.14 -5.11 3.43
CA ALA A 114 12.46 -4.88 2.82
C ALA A 114 13.25 -6.19 2.63
N LYS A 115 13.06 -7.18 3.50
CA LYS A 115 13.69 -8.51 3.37
C LYS A 115 13.22 -9.32 2.15
N VAL A 116 12.09 -8.93 1.55
CA VAL A 116 11.54 -9.64 0.38
C VAL A 116 12.20 -9.18 -0.92
N GLU A 117 12.81 -7.98 -0.97
CA GLU A 117 13.55 -7.53 -2.17
C GLU A 117 15.02 -7.95 -2.19
N GLU A 118 15.57 -8.50 -1.10
CA GLU A 118 16.93 -9.07 -1.08
C GLU A 118 16.97 -10.59 -1.35
N GLY A 119 15.84 -11.17 -1.78
CA GLY A 119 15.65 -12.61 -1.87
C GLY A 119 15.42 -13.17 -3.27
N GLU A 120 16.11 -12.71 -4.32
CA GLU A 120 16.20 -13.48 -5.57
C GLU A 120 17.40 -13.09 -6.43
N ALA A 121 18.59 -13.38 -5.91
CA ALA A 121 19.77 -13.70 -6.73
C ALA A 121 20.62 -14.78 -6.03
N ALA A 122 19.98 -15.80 -5.45
CA ALA A 122 20.63 -17.08 -5.27
C ALA A 122 20.52 -17.81 -6.62
N ASN A 123 21.35 -17.42 -7.59
CA ASN A 123 21.65 -18.31 -8.70
C ASN A 123 22.53 -19.42 -8.14
N ASP A 124 21.85 -20.50 -7.76
CA ASP A 124 22.39 -21.85 -7.68
C ASP A 124 23.23 -22.15 -8.92
N LEU A 125 24.55 -22.07 -8.80
CA LEU A 125 25.50 -22.81 -9.63
C LEU A 125 26.70 -23.17 -8.75
N GLU A 126 26.49 -24.02 -7.74
CA GLU A 126 27.54 -24.97 -7.38
C GLU A 126 27.55 -26.08 -8.42
N PRO A 127 28.61 -26.26 -9.23
CA PRO A 127 28.85 -27.56 -9.81
C PRO A 127 29.46 -28.44 -8.72
N ARG A 128 28.61 -29.24 -8.07
CA ARG A 128 29.04 -30.49 -7.47
C ARG A 128 29.60 -31.37 -8.59
N HIS A 129 30.93 -31.38 -8.78
CA HIS A 129 31.55 -32.47 -9.52
C HIS A 129 31.94 -33.57 -8.55
N VAL A 130 31.19 -34.66 -8.66
CA VAL A 130 31.42 -35.93 -7.96
C VAL A 130 32.70 -36.57 -8.52
N SER A 131 33.46 -37.18 -7.60
CA SER A 131 34.66 -37.99 -7.82
C SER A 131 34.40 -39.20 -8.75
N GLY A 132 35.39 -39.60 -9.56
CA GLY A 132 35.34 -40.90 -10.25
C GLY A 132 36.44 -41.21 -11.27
N ARG A 133 37.64 -41.56 -10.78
CA ARG A 133 38.61 -42.59 -11.23
C ARG A 133 40.07 -42.14 -11.13
#